data_AF-A0A2H3JKM5-F1
#
_entry.id   AF-A0A2H3JKM5-F1
#
_cell.length_a   1.000
_cell.length_b   1.000
_cell.length_c   1.000
_cell.angle_alpha   90.00
_cell.angle_beta   90.00
_cell.angle_gamma   90.00
#
_symmetry.space_group_name_H-M   'P 1'
#
loop_
_entity.id
_entity.type
_entity.pdbx_description
1 polymer ?
#
loop_
_entity_poly.entity_id
_entity_poly.type
_entity_poly.pdbx_seq_one_letter_code
_entity_poly.pdbx_strand_id
1 'polypeptide(L)' 'WSDLAARIENLFSIPAAAIALSYIDSDNDEVTLNTEEELQQFYKDYSATEE' A
#
# COMPACT_ATOMS: atom_id res chain seq x y z
N TRP A 1 -5.35 -2.62 5.04
CA TRP A 1 -4.40 -1.57 5.47
C TRP A 1 -4.08 -1.67 6.95
N SER A 2 -5.07 -1.69 7.86
CA SER A 2 -4.80 -1.74 9.31
C SER A 2 -3.83 -2.84 9.74
N ASP A 3 -4.01 -4.09 9.28
CA ASP A 3 -3.10 -5.19 9.60
C ASP A 3 -1.69 -4.99 9.00
N LEU A 4 -1.62 -4.42 7.80
CA LEU A 4 -0.36 -4.12 7.13
C LEU A 4 0.41 -3.01 7.85
N ALA A 5 -0.27 -1.91 8.20
CA ALA A 5 0.29 -0.81 8.95
C ALA A 5 0.75 -1.26 10.35
N ALA A 6 -0.04 -2.07 11.05
CA ALA A 6 0.36 -2.65 12.35
C ALA A 6 1.60 -3.54 12.23
N ARG A 7 1.73 -4.30 11.14
CA ARG A 7 2.92 -5.11 10.88
C ARG A 7 4.16 -4.25 10.61
N ILE A 8 4.02 -3.19 9.82
CA ILE A 8 5.11 -2.24 9.55
C ILE A 8 5.50 -1.48 10.82
N GLU A 9 4.52 -1.07 11.63
CA GLU A 9 4.75 -0.45 12.93
C GLU A 9 5.59 -1.34 13.83
N ASN A 10 5.28 -2.64 13.91
CA ASN A 10 6.08 -3.58 14.70
C ASN A 10 7.49 -3.81 14.13
N LEU A 11 7.65 -3.79 12.80
CA LEU A 11 8.94 -4.03 12.16
C LEU A 11 9.88 -2.82 12.24
N PHE A 12 9.35 -1.61 12.12
CA PHE A 12 10.13 -0.38 11.98
C PHE A 12 9.96 0.58 13.16
N SER A 13 9.08 0.28 14.14
CA SER A 13 8.74 1.15 15.26
C SER A 13 8.26 2.54 14.82
N ILE A 14 7.53 2.59 13.70
CA ILE A 14 6.92 3.81 13.15
C ILE A 14 5.42 3.77 13.48
N PRO A 15 4.83 4.83 14.05
CA PRO A 15 3.39 4.85 14.34
C PRO A 15 2.56 4.57 13.09
N ALA A 16 1.52 3.74 13.20
CA ALA A 16 0.64 3.40 12.07
C ALA A 16 0.07 4.63 11.33
N ALA A 17 -0.21 5.72 12.04
CA ALA A 17 -0.69 6.98 11.46
C ALA A 17 0.36 7.75 10.64
N ALA A 18 1.64 7.41 10.79
CA ALA A 18 2.76 8.01 10.07
C ALA A 18 3.35 7.08 8.99
N ILE A 19 2.72 5.92 8.76
CA ILE A 19 3.14 4.96 7.75
C ILE A 19 2.42 5.28 6.43
N ALA A 20 3.20 5.34 5.36
CA ALA A 20 2.73 5.36 3.97
C ALA A 20 3.71 4.51 3.15
N LEU A 21 3.20 3.85 2.12
CA LEU A 21 3.99 3.10 1.15
C LEU A 21 3.92 3.78 -0.21
N SER A 22 4.97 3.72 -1.00
CA SER A 22 4.91 4.06 -2.43
C SER A 22 5.27 2.86 -3.29
N TYR A 23 4.61 2.75 -4.44
CA TYR A 23 4.89 1.76 -5.46
C TYR A 23 4.78 2.39 -6.85
N ILE A 24 5.38 1.74 -7.84
CA ILE A 24 5.24 2.13 -9.25
C ILE A 24 4.17 1.24 -9.88
N ASP A 25 3.17 1.86 -10.48
CA ASP A 25 2.07 1.13 -11.14
C ASP A 25 2.40 0.74 -12.61
N SER A 26 1.40 0.20 -13.31
CA SER A 26 1.48 -0.21 -14.72
C SER A 26 1.77 0.95 -15.68
N ASP A 27 1.40 2.16 -15.31
CA ASP A 27 1.57 3.38 -16.10
C ASP A 27 2.91 4.08 -15.77
N ASN A 28 3.72 3.44 -14.91
CA ASN A 28 5.00 3.93 -14.43
C ASN A 28 4.87 5.19 -13.56
N ASP A 29 3.71 5.38 -12.94
CA ASP A 29 3.43 6.46 -12.01
C ASP A 29 3.75 6.03 -10.56
N GLU A 30 4.27 6.98 -9.77
CA GLU A 30 4.49 6.76 -8.33
C GLU A 30 3.19 6.99 -7.56
N VAL A 31 2.64 5.90 -7.05
CA VAL A 31 1.39 5.91 -6.28
C VAL A 31 1.71 5.78 -4.80
N THR A 32 1.11 6.67 -4.00
CA THR A 32 1.13 6.58 -2.54
C THR A 32 -0.04 5.72 -2.05
N LEU A 33 0.22 4.88 -1.06
CA LEU A 33 -0.75 4.01 -0.41
C LEU A 33 -0.64 4.19 1.10
N ASN A 34 -1.67 4.79 1.69
CA ASN A 34 -1.76 5.01 3.13
C ASN A 34 -3.18 4.79 3.70
N THR A 35 -4.10 4.23 2.91
CA THR A 35 -5.47 3.93 3.31
C THR A 35 -5.91 2.52 2.92
N GLU A 36 -7.03 2.07 3.50
CA GLU A 36 -7.63 0.77 3.13
C GLU A 36 -8.13 0.76 1.69
N GLU A 37 -8.74 1.86 1.25
CA GLU A 37 -9.29 1.99 -0.10
C GLU A 37 -8.18 1.88 -1.16
N GLU A 38 -7.05 2.55 -0.95
CA GLU A 38 -5.89 2.46 -1.85
C GLU A 38 -5.26 1.06 -1.86
N LEU A 39 -5.22 0.35 -0.72
CA LEU A 39 -4.73 -1.03 -0.68
C LEU A 39 -5.64 -1.97 -1.48
N GLN A 40 -6.95 -1.81 -1.35
CA GLN A 40 -7.91 -2.58 -2.14
C GLN A 40 -7.79 -2.27 -3.64
N GLN A 41 -7.55 -1.00 -3.98
CA GLN A 41 -7.32 -0.57 -5.35
C GLN A 41 -6.04 -1.20 -5.92
N PHE A 42 -4.92 -1.15 -5.17
CA PHE A 42 -3.67 -1.81 -5.53
C PHE A 42 -3.88 -3.30 -5.87
N TYR A 43 -4.62 -4.05 -5.05
CA TYR A 43 -4.87 -5.46 -5.33
C TYR A 43 -5.72 -5.68 -6.58
N LYS A 44 -6.68 -4.80 -6.87
CA LYS A 44 -7.49 -4.88 -8.09
C LYS A 44 -6.65 -4.63 -9.32
N ASP A 45 -5.86 -3.55 -9.30
CA ASP A 45 -5.00 -3.17 -10.43
C ASP A 45 -3.92 -4.22 -10.67
N TYR A 46 -3.33 -4.77 -9.60
CA TYR A 46 -2.37 -5.85 -9.70
C TYR A 46 -3.00 -7.13 -10.29
N SER A 47 -4.21 -7.51 -9.86
CA SER A 47 -4.90 -8.69 -10.41
C SER A 47 -5.31 -8.52 -11.87
N ALA A 48 -5.56 -7.29 -12.33
CA ALA A 48 -5.89 -6.97 -13.72
C ALA A 48 -4.66 -6.94 -14.64
N THR A 49 -3.45 -6.84 -14.08
CA THR A 49 -2.19 -6.81 -14.84
C THR A 49 -1.66 -8.22 -15.16
N GLU A 50 -2.19 -9.27 -14.53
CA GLU A 50 -1.80 -10.67 -14.76
C GLU A 50 -2.66 -11.42 -15.81
N GLU A 51 -3.46 -10.73 -16.63
CA GLU A 51 -4.20 -11.30 -17.78
C GLU A 51 -3.53 -11.02 -19.14
#